data_AF-A0A3D3GAI8-F1
#
_entry.id   AF-A0A3D3GAI8-F1
#
_cell.length_a   1.000
_cell.length_b   1.000
_cell.length_c   1.000
_cell.angle_alpha   90.00
_cell.angle_beta   90.00
_cell.angle_gamma   90.00
#
_symmetry.space_group_name_H-M   'P 1'
#
loop_
_entity.id
_entity.type
_entity.pdbx_description
1 polymer ?
#
loop_
_entity_poly.entity_id
_entity_poly.type
_entity_poly.pdbx_seq_one_letter_code
_entity_poly.pdbx_strand_id
1 'polypeptide(L)' 'MTAQPEILYATLILPSLFAVTLIGEGVNKITKHESGTVSLLVGSIFLAIIVGAYFLVLRK' A
#
# COMPACT_ATOMS: atom_id res chain seq x y z
N MET A 1 7.29 5.06 -25.17
CA MET A 1 7.14 5.93 -23.99
C MET A 1 7.75 5.20 -22.80
N THR A 2 9.02 5.44 -22.50
CA THR A 2 9.67 4.90 -21.29
C THR A 2 9.08 5.62 -20.09
N ALA A 3 8.38 4.91 -19.21
CA ALA A 3 7.93 5.50 -17.95
C ALA A 3 9.17 6.02 -17.22
N GLN A 4 9.25 7.35 -17.05
CA GLN A 4 10.32 7.96 -16.26
C GLN A 4 10.16 7.46 -14.81
N PRO A 5 11.26 7.08 -14.12
CA PRO A 5 11.20 6.59 -12.74
C PRO A 5 10.44 7.56 -11.82
N GLU A 6 10.57 8.86 -12.09
CA GLU A 6 9.88 9.96 -11.40
C GLU A 6 8.35 9.83 -11.47
N ILE A 7 7.80 9.52 -12.64
CA ILE A 7 6.35 9.33 -12.84
C ILE A 7 5.87 8.06 -12.13
N LEU A 8 6.70 7.02 -12.11
CA LEU A 8 6.38 5.79 -11.41
C LEU A 8 6.31 6.02 -9.89
N TYR A 9 7.29 6.70 -9.31
CA TYR A 9 7.28 7.03 -7.88
C TYR A 9 6.11 7.95 -7.51
N ALA A 10 5.79 8.94 -8.34
CA ALA A 10 4.63 9.79 -8.15
C ALA A 10 3.30 9.01 -8.21
N THR A 11 3.21 8.04 -9.13
CA THR A 11 2.01 7.18 -9.28
C THR A 11 1.87 6.21 -8.11
N LEU A 12 2.98 5.75 -7.52
CA LEU A 12 2.96 4.80 -6.40
C LEU A 12 2.75 5.47 -5.03
N ILE A 13 2.96 6.79 -4.90
CA ILE A 13 2.70 7.54 -3.66
C ILE A 13 1.23 7.42 -3.23
N LEU A 14 0.30 7.65 -4.16
CA LEU A 14 -1.13 7.62 -3.85
C LEU A 14 -1.61 6.26 -3.35
N PRO A 15 -1.35 5.13 -4.05
CA PRO A 15 -1.71 3.81 -3.55
C PRO A 15 -0.94 3.43 -2.28
N SER A 16 0.25 3.98 -2.02
CA SER A 16 0.97 3.78 -0.75
C SER A 16 0.22 4.41 0.43
N LEU A 17 -0.21 5.67 0.26
CA LEU A 17 -0.99 6.38 1.28
C LEU A 17 -2.33 5.68 1.53
N PHE A 18 -2.96 5.17 0.46
CA PHE A 18 -4.19 4.38 0.56
C PHE A 18 -3.97 3.08 1.35
N ALA A 19 -2.91 2.33 1.05
CA ALA A 19 -2.58 1.09 1.75
C ALA A 19 -2.35 1.33 3.25
N VAL A 20 -1.57 2.35 3.62
CA VAL A 20 -1.32 2.72 5.02
C VAL A 20 -2.61 3.14 5.72
N THR A 21 -3.47 3.90 5.05
CA THR A 21 -4.76 4.31 5.61
C THR A 21 -5.67 3.10 5.89
N LEU A 22 -5.74 2.14 4.97
CA LEU A 22 -6.51 0.90 5.15
C LEU A 22 -5.99 0.04 6.32
N ILE A 23 -4.67 -0.05 6.47
CA ILE A 23 -4.04 -0.73 7.61
C ILE A 23 -4.45 -0.04 8.91
N GLY A 24 -4.32 1.30 8.96
CA GLY A 24 -4.72 2.10 10.13
C GLY A 24 -6.20 1.95 10.47
N GLU A 25 -7.08 1.95 9.47
CA GLU A 25 -8.51 1.73 9.65
C GLU A 25 -8.80 0.30 10.17
N GLY A 26 -8.11 -0.70 9.63
CA GLY A 26 -8.21 -2.09 10.07
C GLY A 26 -7.80 -2.27 11.53
N VAL A 27 -6.65 -1.69 11.92
CA VAL A 27 -6.17 -1.70 13.33
C VAL A 27 -7.16 -0.98 14.24
N ASN A 28 -7.67 0.18 13.85
CA ASN A 28 -8.65 0.95 14.62
C ASN A 28 -9.95 0.16 14.82
N LYS A 29 -10.48 -0.49 13.78
CA LYS A 29 -11.66 -1.35 13.85
C LYS A 29 -11.45 -2.55 14.77
N ILE A 30 -10.32 -3.25 14.65
CA ILE A 30 -9.98 -4.39 15.52
C ILE A 30 -9.92 -3.94 16.99
N THR A 31 -9.32 -2.77 17.26
CA THR A 31 -9.21 -2.20 18.61
C THR A 31 -10.58 -1.86 19.20
N LYS A 32 -11.56 -1.50 18.35
CA LYS A 32 -12.95 -1.26 18.73
C LYS A 32 -13.82 -2.52 18.76
N HIS A 33 -13.23 -3.71 18.63
CA HIS A 33 -13.95 -4.98 18.47
C HIS A 33 -14.93 -5.03 17.28
N GLU A 34 -14.64 -4.25 16.24
CA GLU A 34 -15.35 -4.26 14.96
C GLU A 34 -14.62 -5.15 13.93
N SER A 35 -15.30 -5.52 12.85
CA SER A 35 -14.69 -6.27 11.75
C SER A 35 -13.70 -5.40 10.96
N GLY A 36 -12.44 -5.39 11.42
CA GLY A 36 -11.31 -4.68 10.78
C GLY A 36 -10.32 -5.60 10.07
N THR A 37 -10.45 -6.91 10.22
CA THR A 37 -9.52 -7.92 9.69
C THR A 37 -9.39 -7.84 8.16
N VAL A 38 -10.48 -7.56 7.45
CA VAL A 38 -10.48 -7.42 5.99
C VAL A 38 -9.71 -6.16 5.57
N SER A 39 -9.98 -5.00 6.18
CA SER A 39 -9.25 -3.76 5.89
C SER A 39 -7.75 -3.93 6.16
N LEU A 40 -7.39 -4.62 7.25
CA LEU A 40 -6.01 -4.90 7.60
C LEU A 40 -5.31 -5.83 6.59
N LEU A 41 -5.97 -6.92 6.18
CA LEU A 41 -5.44 -7.88 5.20
C LEU A 41 -5.27 -7.21 3.83
N VAL A 42 -6.32 -6.53 3.35
CA VAL A 42 -6.29 -5.87 2.04
C VAL A 42 -5.20 -4.79 2.02
N GLY A 43 -5.14 -3.94 3.05
CA GLY A 43 -4.10 -2.91 3.17
C GLY A 43 -2.68 -3.51 3.21
N SER A 44 -2.48 -4.60 3.94
CA SER A 44 -1.18 -5.28 4.04
C SER A 44 -0.75 -5.92 2.71
N ILE A 45 -1.66 -6.58 1.99
CA ILE A 45 -1.39 -7.15 0.66
C ILE A 45 -1.04 -6.04 -0.33
N PHE A 46 -1.81 -4.93 -0.31
CA PHE A 46 -1.56 -3.78 -1.18
C PHE A 46 -0.18 -3.18 -0.93
N LEU A 47 0.19 -3.01 0.35
CA LEU A 47 1.50 -2.50 0.74
C LEU A 47 2.63 -3.43 0.31
N ALA A 48 2.47 -4.75 0.45
CA ALA A 48 3.46 -5.74 0.00
C ALA A 48 3.70 -5.68 -1.51
N ILE A 49 2.64 -5.52 -2.31
CA ILE A 49 2.74 -5.36 -3.77
C ILE A 49 3.52 -4.08 -4.12
N ILE A 50 3.20 -2.97 -3.46
CA ILE A 50 3.88 -1.68 -3.69
C ILE A 50 5.37 -1.78 -3.35
N VAL A 51 5.71 -2.35 -2.19
CA VAL A 51 7.12 -2.57 -1.80
C VAL A 51 7.83 -3.46 -2.81
N GLY A 52 7.17 -4.53 -3.28
CA GLY A 52 7.69 -5.39 -4.34
C GLY A 52 7.95 -4.64 -5.65
N ALA A 53 7.03 -3.76 -6.06
CA ALA A 53 7.18 -2.92 -7.23
C ALA A 53 8.38 -1.95 -7.09
N TYR A 54 8.53 -1.30 -5.94
CA TYR A 54 9.70 -0.45 -5.65
C TYR A 54 11.00 -1.24 -5.72
N PHE A 55 11.06 -2.45 -5.14
CA PHE A 55 12.24 -3.31 -5.20
C PHE A 55 12.59 -3.73 -6.63
N LEU A 56 11.59 -4.10 -7.45
CA LEU A 56 11.81 -4.50 -8.83
C LEU A 56 12.36 -3.34 -9.67
N VAL A 57 11.82 -2.14 -9.46
CA VAL A 57 12.24 -0.93 -10.17
C VAL A 57 13.62 -0.46 -9.72
N LEU A 58 13.89 -0.46 -8.42
CA LEU A 58 15.18 -0.05 -7.86
C LEU A 58 16.31 -1.02 -8.21
N ARG A 59 16.00 -2.32 -8.37
CA ARG A 59 16.97 -3.35 -8.77
C ARG A 59 17.26 -3.36 -10.28
N LYS A 60 16.51 -2.62 -11.08
CA LYS A 60 16.68 -2.55 -12.53
C LYS A 60 17.67 -1.46 -12.91
#